data_AF-A0A3M1NXF1-F1
#
_entry.id   AF-A0A3M1NXF1-F1
#
_cell.length_a   1.000
_cell.length_b   1.000
_cell.length_c   1.000
_cell.angle_alpha   90.00
_cell.angle_beta   90.00
_cell.angle_gamma   90.00
#
_symmetry.space_group_name_H-M   'P 1'
#
loop_
_entity.id
_entity.type
_entity.pdbx_description
1 polymer ?
#
loop_
_entity_poly.entity_id
_entity_poly.type
_entity_poly.pdbx_seq_one_letter_code
_entity_poly.pdbx_strand_id
1 'polypeptide(L)'
;MAEVVSFIIQKGGCGKTTTTVNTASYLAMQGYRVLAIDMDPQGNLTQHFGYDSDTLDLTIKDLFLNTKSFEEVILKRNQFLHIIPNNIETTTIEYTLYKSLTREFLLRDILAPQHQNYDFILIDCPPNLGILSINALVASKEFVMVVSPEFFPMKAIKPLYETYAMVKSKLNHSLRFKGVVMTMCDFRTRHAQEVRNILQKNFPSKLYKSYIRMNVALKEASSLGKSIFEYAPTSAGAFDYQNFVEEFLRDFSPAREKKQHYDRFFHQLKKEEQEKILLKAKANLSQYIQNRLEGEENEPVLREALIIERNKILEQLYPYRLYSTGEDVK
;
A
#
# COMPACT_ATOMS: atom_id res chain seq x y z
N MET A 1 6.31 14.50 -5.60
CA MET A 1 6.30 14.44 -4.12
C MET A 1 5.55 13.18 -3.71
N ALA A 2 6.13 12.35 -2.84
CA ALA A 2 5.58 11.05 -2.48
C ALA A 2 4.10 11.08 -2.07
N GLU A 3 3.36 10.04 -2.41
CA GLU A 3 2.02 9.78 -1.89
C GLU A 3 2.12 9.06 -0.54
N VAL A 4 1.83 9.79 0.54
CA VAL A 4 1.89 9.27 1.92
C VAL A 4 0.52 8.77 2.34
N VAL A 5 0.41 7.48 2.63
CA VAL A 5 -0.85 6.80 2.88
C VAL A 5 -0.78 5.96 4.13
N SER A 6 -1.66 6.24 5.10
CA SER A 6 -1.81 5.41 6.29
C SER A 6 -2.84 4.31 6.09
N PHE A 7 -2.52 3.09 6.53
CA PHE A 7 -3.49 2.01 6.72
C PHE A 7 -3.90 1.98 8.20
N ILE A 8 -5.18 2.18 8.47
CA ILE A 8 -5.69 2.35 9.84
C ILE A 8 -6.81 1.36 10.18
N ILE A 9 -6.87 1.03 11.47
CA ILE A 9 -7.98 0.28 12.05
C ILE A 9 -8.17 0.62 13.54
N GLN A 10 -9.33 0.28 14.11
CA GLN A 10 -9.63 0.38 15.55
C GLN A 10 -9.74 -0.99 16.25
N LYS A 11 -9.21 -2.08 15.68
CA LYS A 11 -9.12 -3.39 16.35
C LYS A 11 -8.03 -4.28 15.73
N GLY A 12 -7.28 -5.01 16.56
CA GLY A 12 -6.25 -5.93 16.09
C GLY A 12 -6.83 -7.11 15.29
N GLY A 13 -6.05 -7.64 14.34
CA GLY A 13 -6.38 -8.89 13.63
C GLY A 13 -7.10 -8.77 12.28
N CYS A 14 -7.48 -7.58 11.81
CA CYS A 14 -8.24 -7.45 10.55
C CYS A 14 -7.37 -7.34 9.28
N GLY A 15 -6.12 -7.80 9.31
CA GLY A 15 -5.25 -7.83 8.12
C GLY A 15 -4.68 -6.48 7.68
N LYS A 16 -4.63 -5.47 8.56
CA LYS A 16 -4.03 -4.15 8.27
C LYS A 16 -2.56 -4.28 7.85
N THR A 17 -1.72 -4.87 8.71
CA THR A 17 -0.30 -5.09 8.43
C THR A 17 -0.09 -5.94 7.17
N THR A 18 -0.85 -7.03 7.02
CA THR A 18 -0.85 -7.85 5.80
C THR A 18 -1.19 -7.02 4.55
N THR A 19 -2.15 -6.10 4.66
CA THR A 19 -2.53 -5.21 3.57
C THR A 19 -1.44 -4.21 3.26
N THR A 20 -0.83 -3.58 4.27
CA THR A 20 0.28 -2.64 4.08
C THR A 20 1.46 -3.33 3.39
N VAL A 21 1.87 -4.50 3.88
CA VAL A 21 2.99 -5.29 3.34
C VAL A 21 2.75 -5.69 1.89
N ASN A 22 1.59 -6.25 1.58
CA ASN A 22 1.31 -6.72 0.23
C ASN A 22 1.07 -5.55 -0.74
N THR A 23 0.51 -4.44 -0.27
CA THR A 23 0.44 -3.20 -1.07
C THR A 23 1.84 -2.70 -1.39
N ALA A 24 2.71 -2.58 -0.39
CA ALA A 24 4.08 -2.12 -0.58
C ALA A 24 4.86 -3.02 -1.55
N SER A 25 4.72 -4.33 -1.38
CA SER A 25 5.40 -5.33 -2.19
C SER A 25 4.94 -5.28 -3.65
N TYR A 26 3.63 -5.21 -3.90
CA TYR A 26 3.12 -5.10 -5.27
C TYR A 26 3.55 -3.78 -5.93
N LEU A 27 3.49 -2.66 -5.22
CA LEU A 27 3.96 -1.37 -5.74
C LEU A 27 5.45 -1.42 -6.10
N ALA A 28 6.29 -2.02 -5.25
CA ALA A 28 7.70 -2.19 -5.51
C ALA A 28 7.97 -3.11 -6.70
N MET A 29 7.22 -4.21 -6.86
CA MET A 29 7.26 -5.09 -8.03
C MET A 29 6.82 -4.38 -9.32
N GLN A 30 5.90 -3.42 -9.21
CA GLN A 30 5.53 -2.50 -10.28
C GLN A 30 6.56 -1.37 -10.44
N GLY A 31 7.73 -1.45 -9.81
CA GLY A 31 8.86 -0.53 -9.98
C GLY A 31 8.72 0.82 -9.26
N TYR A 32 7.75 1.01 -8.35
CA TYR A 32 7.66 2.23 -7.53
C TYR A 32 8.67 2.23 -6.37
N ARG A 33 9.11 3.41 -5.92
CA ARG A 33 9.99 3.59 -4.75
C ARG A 33 9.06 3.67 -3.57
N VAL A 34 9.08 2.64 -2.76
CA VAL A 34 8.17 2.46 -1.66
C VAL A 34 8.95 2.50 -0.36
N LEU A 35 8.47 3.33 0.57
CA LEU A 35 8.84 3.27 1.97
C LEU A 35 7.66 2.67 2.74
N ALA A 36 7.85 1.53 3.40
CA ALA A 36 6.90 1.03 4.38
C ALA A 36 7.35 1.45 5.78
N ILE A 37 6.45 1.95 6.61
CA ILE A 37 6.76 2.43 7.96
C ILE A 37 5.91 1.66 8.95
N ASP A 38 6.58 0.98 9.88
CA ASP A 38 5.91 0.35 11.00
C ASP A 38 5.70 1.39 12.10
N MET A 39 4.45 1.71 12.42
CA MET A 39 4.09 2.60 13.54
C MET A 39 3.50 1.82 14.72
N ASP A 40 3.37 0.50 14.61
CA ASP A 40 2.84 -0.35 15.67
C ASP A 40 4.00 -0.87 16.51
N PRO A 41 4.07 -0.57 17.83
CA PRO A 41 5.14 -1.11 18.69
C PRO A 41 5.16 -2.63 18.74
N GLN A 42 4.11 -3.33 18.28
CA GLN A 42 4.18 -4.79 18.11
C GLN A 42 5.14 -5.25 17.01
N GLY A 43 5.66 -4.36 16.15
CA GLY A 43 6.67 -4.70 15.14
C GLY A 43 6.16 -5.65 14.04
N ASN A 44 4.84 -5.82 13.90
CA ASN A 44 4.27 -6.82 13.01
C ASN A 44 4.63 -6.59 11.53
N LEU A 45 4.71 -5.33 11.07
CA LEU A 45 5.11 -5.04 9.69
C LEU A 45 6.58 -5.39 9.49
N THR A 46 7.41 -5.02 10.46
CA THR A 46 8.84 -5.32 10.50
C THR A 46 9.10 -6.83 10.37
N GLN A 47 8.42 -7.63 11.21
CA GLN A 47 8.48 -9.10 11.19
C GLN A 47 7.95 -9.70 9.89
N HIS A 48 6.85 -9.17 9.34
CA HIS A 48 6.28 -9.66 8.08
C HIS A 48 7.24 -9.45 6.91
N PHE A 49 8.10 -8.43 6.95
CA PHE A 49 9.19 -8.27 5.99
C PHE A 49 10.43 -9.10 6.29
N GLY A 50 10.38 -9.99 7.29
CA GLY A 50 11.45 -10.93 7.62
C GLY A 50 12.57 -10.36 8.47
N TYR A 51 12.34 -9.25 9.16
CA TYR A 51 13.28 -8.68 10.13
C TYR A 51 12.79 -8.97 11.54
N ASP A 52 13.66 -9.52 12.38
CA ASP A 52 13.33 -9.81 13.77
C ASP A 52 13.31 -8.51 14.60
N SER A 53 12.09 -8.03 14.92
CA SER A 53 11.87 -6.78 15.66
C SER A 53 12.55 -6.74 17.03
N ASP A 54 12.74 -7.91 17.65
CA ASP A 54 13.24 -8.00 19.02
C ASP A 54 14.77 -7.87 19.07
N THR A 55 15.43 -8.01 17.93
CA THR A 55 16.89 -7.90 17.79
C THR A 55 17.35 -6.61 17.11
N LEU A 56 16.42 -5.77 16.66
CA LEU A 56 16.76 -4.52 15.97
C LEU A 56 17.21 -3.45 16.96
N ASP A 57 18.46 -3.01 16.81
CA ASP A 57 19.06 -1.94 17.62
C ASP A 57 18.48 -0.55 17.30
N LEU A 58 18.11 -0.32 16.04
CA LEU A 58 17.68 0.97 15.52
C LEU A 58 16.27 0.89 14.95
N THR A 59 15.38 1.78 15.41
CA THR A 59 13.97 1.82 14.99
C THR A 59 13.46 3.24 14.81
N ILE A 60 12.19 3.37 14.46
CA ILE A 60 11.50 4.66 14.41
C ILE A 60 11.61 5.47 15.71
N LYS A 61 11.78 4.80 16.86
CA LYS A 61 12.05 5.45 18.14
C LYS A 61 13.23 6.41 18.05
N ASP A 62 14.34 5.97 17.43
CA ASP A 62 15.58 6.73 17.34
C ASP A 62 15.44 7.96 16.43
N LEU A 63 14.54 7.86 15.43
CA LEU A 63 14.15 9.01 14.60
C LEU A 63 13.30 10.00 15.41
N PHE A 64 12.33 9.53 16.19
CA PHE A 64 11.51 10.41 17.04
C PHE A 64 12.31 11.10 18.14
N LEU A 65 13.34 10.44 18.68
CA LEU A 65 14.26 11.02 19.65
C LEU A 65 15.37 11.86 19.01
N ASN A 66 15.46 11.87 17.68
CA ASN A 66 16.53 12.52 16.93
C ASN A 66 17.93 12.09 17.39
N THR A 67 18.09 10.82 17.78
CA THR A 67 19.37 10.22 18.18
C THR A 67 20.12 9.61 17.00
N LYS A 68 19.40 9.33 15.90
CA LYS A 68 19.91 8.73 14.67
C LYS A 68 19.32 9.38 13.43
N SER A 69 20.07 9.35 12.35
CA SER A 69 19.62 9.80 11.02
C SER A 69 18.66 8.80 10.37
N PHE A 70 17.90 9.26 9.39
CA PHE A 70 16.99 8.42 8.60
C PHE A 70 17.75 7.28 7.90
N GLU A 71 18.93 7.58 7.38
CA GLU A 71 19.80 6.66 6.66
C GLU A 71 20.40 5.57 7.55
N GLU A 72 20.62 5.85 8.83
CA GLU A 72 21.07 4.85 9.81
C GLU A 72 19.96 3.86 10.19
N VAL A 73 18.70 4.33 10.26
CA VAL A 73 17.56 3.52 10.75
C VAL A 73 16.94 2.67 9.63
N ILE A 74 17.03 3.10 8.38
CA ILE A 74 16.30 2.47 7.28
C ILE A 74 16.83 1.08 6.90
N LEU A 75 15.92 0.12 6.77
CA LEU A 75 16.21 -1.21 6.25
C LEU A 75 15.89 -1.28 4.75
N LYS A 76 16.87 -1.70 3.94
CA LYS A 76 16.70 -1.86 2.49
C LYS A 76 16.32 -3.31 2.17
N ARG A 77 15.01 -3.58 2.00
CA ARG A 77 14.52 -4.92 1.62
C ARG A 77 14.94 -5.29 0.20
N ASN A 78 14.84 -4.34 -0.72
CA ASN A 78 15.40 -4.40 -2.07
C ASN A 78 15.56 -2.98 -2.63
N GLN A 79 15.93 -2.85 -3.91
CA GLN A 79 16.15 -1.55 -4.57
C GLN A 79 14.91 -0.63 -4.58
N PHE A 80 13.70 -1.20 -4.55
CA PHE A 80 12.44 -0.48 -4.70
C PHE A 80 11.63 -0.38 -3.40
N LEU A 81 11.95 -1.19 -2.40
CA LEU A 81 11.23 -1.27 -1.14
C LEU A 81 12.19 -1.10 0.05
N HIS A 82 12.00 -0.03 0.79
CA HIS A 82 12.67 0.22 2.05
C HIS A 82 11.66 0.24 3.21
N ILE A 83 12.16 0.01 4.42
CA ILE A 83 11.35 -0.14 5.62
C ILE A 83 11.93 0.73 6.73
N ILE A 84 11.08 1.48 7.44
CA ILE A 84 11.40 2.01 8.77
C ILE A 84 10.82 1.03 9.79
N PRO A 85 11.69 0.31 10.53
CA PRO A 85 11.23 -0.72 11.45
C PRO A 85 10.75 -0.14 12.78
N ASN A 86 10.03 -0.96 13.53
CA ASN A 86 9.55 -0.65 14.87
C ASN A 86 9.60 -1.89 15.77
N ASN A 87 9.62 -1.65 17.07
CA ASN A 87 9.59 -2.68 18.10
C ASN A 87 8.92 -2.16 19.38
N ILE A 88 8.85 -3.03 20.39
CA ILE A 88 8.09 -2.77 21.63
C ILE A 88 8.63 -1.59 22.43
N GLU A 89 9.90 -1.22 22.24
CA GLU A 89 10.53 -0.12 22.95
C GLU A 89 9.88 1.23 22.67
N THR A 90 9.22 1.38 21.51
CA THR A 90 8.43 2.56 21.14
C THR A 90 7.24 2.81 22.07
N THR A 91 6.83 1.84 22.89
CA THR A 91 5.83 2.10 23.95
C THR A 91 6.36 3.06 25.03
N THR A 92 7.66 3.05 25.30
CA THR A 92 8.28 3.87 26.35
C THR A 92 8.35 5.35 25.97
N ILE A 93 8.55 5.63 24.68
CA ILE A 93 8.60 7.00 24.17
C ILE A 93 7.22 7.65 24.08
N GLU A 94 6.10 6.93 23.99
CA GLU A 94 4.78 7.57 24.00
C GLU A 94 4.63 8.50 25.22
N TYR A 95 5.10 8.06 26.39
CA TYR A 95 5.13 8.87 27.61
C TYR A 95 6.07 10.09 27.52
N THR A 96 7.25 9.91 26.93
CA THR A 96 8.22 10.99 26.71
C THR A 96 7.69 12.03 25.72
N LEU A 97 7.05 11.58 24.65
CA LEU A 97 6.43 12.41 23.62
C LEU A 97 5.31 13.27 24.20
N TYR A 98 4.56 12.80 25.20
CA TYR A 98 3.55 13.61 25.87
C TYR A 98 4.10 14.92 26.46
N LYS A 99 5.39 15.02 26.77
CA LYS A 99 6.01 16.24 27.30
C LYS A 99 6.55 17.17 26.21
N SER A 100 6.68 16.69 24.97
CA SER A 100 7.20 17.48 23.87
C SER A 100 6.15 18.41 23.29
N LEU A 101 6.57 19.65 22.99
CA LEU A 101 5.83 20.52 22.08
C LEU A 101 5.84 19.87 20.68
N THR A 102 4.77 20.05 19.91
CA THR A 102 4.63 19.56 18.52
C THR A 102 4.81 18.05 18.30
N ARG A 103 4.63 17.23 19.33
CA ARG A 103 4.74 15.77 19.30
C ARG A 103 3.88 15.08 18.24
N GLU A 104 2.83 15.72 17.76
CA GLU A 104 1.92 15.23 16.72
C GLU A 104 2.54 15.28 15.31
N PHE A 105 3.62 16.04 15.13
CA PHE A 105 4.21 16.36 13.83
C PHE A 105 5.53 15.63 13.53
N LEU A 106 6.03 14.82 14.45
CA LEU A 106 7.37 14.21 14.36
C LEU A 106 7.57 13.42 13.09
N LEU A 107 6.64 12.51 12.76
CA LEU A 107 6.76 11.71 11.54
C LEU A 107 6.69 12.57 10.27
N ARG A 108 5.86 13.62 10.26
CA ARG A 108 5.77 14.53 9.12
C ARG A 108 7.12 15.22 8.89
N ASP A 109 7.75 15.68 9.95
CA ASP A 109 9.01 16.42 9.87
C ASP A 109 10.17 15.50 9.47
N ILE A 110 10.19 14.24 9.95
CA ILE A 110 11.13 13.20 9.50
C ILE A 110 10.98 12.88 8.02
N LEU A 111 9.75 12.82 7.51
CA LEU A 111 9.47 12.47 6.11
C LEU A 111 9.60 13.63 5.13
N ALA A 112 9.59 14.88 5.61
CA ALA A 112 9.72 16.08 4.79
C ALA A 112 10.91 16.02 3.80
N PRO A 113 12.15 15.70 4.22
CA PRO A 113 13.28 15.58 3.29
C PRO A 113 13.19 14.35 2.37
N GLN A 114 12.39 13.34 2.72
CA GLN A 114 12.34 12.06 2.01
C GLN A 114 11.29 12.01 0.88
N HIS A 115 10.44 13.02 0.77
CA HIS A 115 9.35 13.05 -0.23
C HIS A 115 9.79 12.95 -1.71
N GLN A 116 11.05 13.24 -2.03
CA GLN A 116 11.58 13.12 -3.39
C GLN A 116 12.21 11.74 -3.66
N ASN A 117 12.57 11.03 -2.59
CA ASN A 117 13.23 9.73 -2.65
C ASN A 117 12.23 8.59 -2.87
N TYR A 118 10.95 8.82 -2.59
CA TYR A 118 9.89 7.83 -2.70
C TYR A 118 8.73 8.31 -3.56
N ASP A 119 8.09 7.36 -4.25
CA ASP A 119 6.84 7.61 -4.95
C ASP A 119 5.65 7.34 -4.01
N PHE A 120 5.79 6.34 -3.13
CA PHE A 120 4.81 5.98 -2.11
C PHE A 120 5.47 5.81 -0.74
N ILE A 121 4.81 6.32 0.29
CA ILE A 121 5.14 6.05 1.69
C ILE A 121 3.90 5.45 2.34
N LEU A 122 3.96 4.18 2.72
CA LEU A 122 2.84 3.45 3.33
C LEU A 122 3.09 3.27 4.81
N ILE A 123 2.14 3.71 5.64
CA ILE A 123 2.29 3.70 7.10
C ILE A 123 1.33 2.66 7.69
N ASP A 124 1.87 1.71 8.46
CA ASP A 124 1.10 0.71 9.18
C ASP A 124 0.79 1.20 10.60
N CYS A 125 -0.40 1.74 10.83
CA CYS A 125 -0.75 2.36 12.12
C CYS A 125 -0.96 1.31 13.23
N PRO A 126 -0.78 1.64 14.51
CA PRO A 126 -1.21 0.77 15.61
C PRO A 126 -2.74 0.61 15.66
N PRO A 127 -3.28 -0.41 16.37
CA PRO A 127 -4.73 -0.66 16.47
C PRO A 127 -5.48 0.34 17.37
N ASN A 128 -4.75 1.24 18.04
CA ASN A 128 -5.30 2.28 18.89
C ASN A 128 -5.27 3.65 18.17
N LEU A 129 -6.01 4.63 18.68
CA LEU A 129 -6.03 6.01 18.15
C LEU A 129 -5.18 6.96 19.02
N GLY A 130 -4.03 6.46 19.48
CA GLY A 130 -3.07 7.19 20.30
C GLY A 130 -2.14 8.11 19.50
N ILE A 131 -1.07 8.60 20.14
CA ILE A 131 -0.15 9.59 19.57
C ILE A 131 0.57 9.11 18.30
N LEU A 132 0.88 7.81 18.22
CA LEU A 132 1.49 7.20 17.03
C LEU A 132 0.54 7.21 15.83
N SER A 133 -0.73 6.84 16.03
CA SER A 133 -1.77 6.96 14.99
C SER A 133 -2.02 8.40 14.58
N ILE A 134 -1.94 9.36 15.51
CA ILE A 134 -2.02 10.79 15.18
C ILE A 134 -0.84 11.21 14.30
N ASN A 135 0.39 10.84 14.66
CA ASN A 135 1.60 11.13 13.85
C ASN A 135 1.47 10.57 12.42
N ALA A 136 1.00 9.33 12.29
CA ALA A 136 0.75 8.71 11.00
C ALA A 136 -0.25 9.52 10.15
N LEU A 137 -1.39 9.93 10.72
CA LEU A 137 -2.41 10.72 10.02
C LEU A 137 -1.94 12.15 9.70
N VAL A 138 -1.13 12.76 10.58
CA VAL A 138 -0.56 14.10 10.35
C VAL A 138 0.46 14.08 9.22
N ALA A 139 1.25 13.02 9.09
CA ALA A 139 2.20 12.83 7.99
C ALA A 139 1.53 12.43 6.67
N SER A 140 0.31 11.89 6.72
CA SER A 140 -0.36 11.32 5.55
C SER A 140 -1.12 12.35 4.71
N LYS A 141 -1.11 12.15 3.40
CA LYS A 141 -2.05 12.84 2.50
C LYS A 141 -3.42 12.17 2.53
N GLU A 142 -3.42 10.84 2.57
CA GLU A 142 -4.64 10.06 2.56
C GLU A 142 -4.56 8.87 3.53
N PHE A 143 -5.71 8.31 3.91
CA PHE A 143 -5.71 7.06 4.69
C PHE A 143 -6.74 6.07 4.15
N VAL A 144 -6.42 4.79 4.30
CA VAL A 144 -7.26 3.64 3.95
C VAL A 144 -7.67 2.94 5.24
N MET A 145 -8.97 2.71 5.38
CA MET A 145 -9.52 1.89 6.46
C MET A 145 -9.51 0.43 6.04
N VAL A 146 -8.92 -0.44 6.85
CA VAL A 146 -8.95 -1.89 6.62
C VAL A 146 -10.00 -2.50 7.52
N VAL A 147 -10.93 -3.29 6.95
CA VAL A 147 -12.07 -3.85 7.70
C VAL A 147 -12.22 -5.34 7.43
N SER A 148 -12.36 -6.14 8.48
CA SER A 148 -12.77 -7.55 8.37
C SER A 148 -14.20 -7.71 8.90
N PRO A 149 -15.11 -8.42 8.20
CA PRO A 149 -16.47 -8.64 8.67
C PRO A 149 -16.56 -9.24 10.07
N GLU A 150 -15.69 -10.19 10.41
CA GLU A 150 -15.70 -10.88 11.71
C GLU A 150 -15.33 -9.94 12.86
N PHE A 151 -14.51 -8.93 12.57
CA PHE A 151 -13.92 -8.04 13.57
C PHE A 151 -14.42 -6.60 13.43
N PHE A 152 -15.58 -6.39 12.79
CA PHE A 152 -16.16 -5.07 12.57
C PHE A 152 -17.27 -4.76 13.58
N PRO A 153 -16.95 -4.28 14.80
CA PRO A 153 -17.97 -3.66 15.61
C PRO A 153 -18.31 -2.32 14.94
N MET A 154 -19.56 -2.14 14.50
CA MET A 154 -20.06 -0.85 13.99
C MET A 154 -19.72 0.34 14.89
N LYS A 155 -19.58 0.09 16.20
CA LYS A 155 -19.15 1.06 17.21
C LYS A 155 -17.75 1.64 16.97
N ALA A 156 -16.89 0.96 16.20
CA ALA A 156 -15.52 1.39 15.88
C ALA A 156 -15.42 2.41 14.72
N ILE A 157 -16.52 2.73 14.04
CA ILE A 157 -16.46 3.74 12.98
C ILE A 157 -16.43 5.14 13.59
N LYS A 158 -17.21 5.36 14.65
CA LYS A 158 -17.41 6.68 15.25
C LYS A 158 -16.11 7.27 15.85
N PRO A 159 -15.35 6.55 16.71
CA PRO A 159 -14.10 7.09 17.26
C PRO A 159 -13.04 7.39 16.19
N LEU A 160 -12.96 6.56 15.15
CA LEU A 160 -12.09 6.82 14.01
C LEU A 160 -12.49 8.10 13.29
N TYR A 161 -13.79 8.29 13.02
CA TYR A 161 -14.30 9.49 12.35
C TYR A 161 -14.05 10.76 13.18
N GLU A 162 -14.27 10.70 14.49
CA GLU A 162 -13.97 11.80 15.43
C GLU A 162 -12.48 12.15 15.42
N THR A 163 -11.62 11.14 15.45
CA THR A 163 -10.16 11.33 15.38
C THR A 163 -9.74 11.94 14.05
N TYR A 164 -10.27 11.42 12.94
CA TYR A 164 -10.03 11.98 11.60
C TYR A 164 -10.49 13.44 11.52
N ALA A 165 -11.70 13.76 11.98
CA ALA A 165 -12.23 15.12 11.96
C ALA A 165 -11.37 16.07 12.81
N MET A 166 -10.87 15.61 13.97
CA MET A 166 -9.95 16.37 14.80
C MET A 166 -8.62 16.62 14.09
N VAL A 167 -7.97 15.59 13.56
CA VAL A 167 -6.69 15.73 12.83
C VAL A 167 -6.87 16.65 11.63
N LYS A 168 -7.93 16.46 10.84
CA LYS A 168 -8.19 17.27 9.65
C LYS A 168 -8.47 18.74 9.98
N SER A 169 -9.16 19.02 11.09
CA SER A 169 -9.52 20.40 11.47
C SER A 169 -8.42 21.14 12.21
N LYS A 170 -7.47 20.44 12.85
CA LYS A 170 -6.48 21.08 13.73
C LYS A 170 -5.01 20.87 13.33
N LEU A 171 -4.68 19.76 12.69
CA LEU A 171 -3.30 19.32 12.51
C LEU A 171 -2.89 19.13 11.04
N ASN A 172 -3.78 18.60 10.21
CA ASN A 172 -3.53 18.33 8.79
C ASN A 172 -4.78 18.54 7.93
N HIS A 173 -5.01 19.77 7.47
CA HIS A 173 -6.16 20.14 6.65
C HIS A 173 -6.24 19.42 5.29
N SER A 174 -5.11 18.92 4.81
CA SER A 174 -5.03 18.22 3.52
C SER A 174 -5.41 16.74 3.61
N LEU A 175 -5.56 16.18 4.82
CA LEU A 175 -5.86 14.77 5.02
C LEU A 175 -7.19 14.37 4.36
N ARG A 176 -7.14 13.35 3.50
CA ARG A 176 -8.32 12.80 2.82
C ARG A 176 -8.57 11.37 3.22
N PHE A 177 -9.84 11.04 3.36
CA PHE A 177 -10.26 9.65 3.43
C PHE A 177 -10.22 9.03 2.03
N LYS A 178 -9.32 8.07 1.81
CA LYS A 178 -9.15 7.43 0.51
C LYS A 178 -10.23 6.41 0.25
N GLY A 179 -10.44 5.49 1.20
CA GLY A 179 -11.45 4.46 1.08
C GLY A 179 -11.39 3.37 2.16
N VAL A 180 -12.25 2.37 2.01
CA VAL A 180 -12.36 1.17 2.85
C VAL A 180 -12.04 -0.06 2.02
N VAL A 181 -11.08 -0.87 2.44
CA VAL A 181 -10.83 -2.20 1.88
C VAL A 181 -11.33 -3.27 2.84
N MET A 182 -12.08 -4.24 2.31
CA MET A 182 -12.53 -5.38 3.08
C MET A 182 -11.53 -6.53 2.95
N THR A 183 -11.18 -7.15 4.08
CA THR A 183 -10.25 -8.27 4.17
C THR A 183 -10.90 -9.45 4.88
N MET A 184 -10.28 -10.63 4.76
CA MET A 184 -10.76 -11.89 5.37
C MET A 184 -12.24 -12.17 5.06
N CYS A 185 -12.67 -11.86 3.84
CA CYS A 185 -14.08 -11.96 3.46
C CYS A 185 -14.45 -13.39 3.05
N ASP A 186 -15.62 -13.85 3.51
CA ASP A 186 -16.36 -14.97 2.93
C ASP A 186 -17.78 -14.53 2.59
N PHE A 187 -17.99 -14.11 1.33
CA PHE A 187 -19.30 -13.65 0.85
C PHE A 187 -20.32 -14.77 0.62
N ARG A 188 -19.99 -16.03 0.94
CA ARG A 188 -21.00 -17.09 1.08
C ARG A 188 -21.81 -16.92 2.36
N THR A 189 -21.28 -16.18 3.34
CA THR A 189 -21.95 -15.90 4.62
C THR A 189 -22.83 -14.66 4.52
N ARG A 190 -23.99 -14.68 5.20
CA ARG A 190 -24.88 -13.51 5.31
C ARG A 190 -24.20 -12.35 6.04
N HIS A 191 -23.44 -12.65 7.09
CA HIS A 191 -22.74 -11.64 7.90
C HIS A 191 -21.78 -10.77 7.06
N ALA A 192 -20.95 -11.38 6.20
CA ALA A 192 -20.05 -10.62 5.34
C ALA A 192 -20.81 -9.72 4.34
N GLN A 193 -21.93 -10.22 3.79
CA GLN A 193 -22.79 -9.45 2.90
C GLN A 193 -23.46 -8.26 3.63
N GLU A 194 -23.95 -8.48 4.85
CA GLU A 194 -24.54 -7.43 5.70
C GLU A 194 -23.53 -6.33 6.02
N VAL A 195 -22.32 -6.70 6.46
CA VAL A 195 -21.23 -5.74 6.72
C VAL A 195 -20.90 -4.95 5.45
N ARG A 196 -20.79 -5.61 4.29
CA ARG A 196 -20.55 -4.92 3.02
C ARG A 196 -21.67 -3.93 2.69
N ASN A 197 -22.92 -4.31 2.88
CA ASN A 197 -24.06 -3.43 2.63
C ASN A 197 -24.05 -2.21 3.56
N ILE A 198 -23.68 -2.38 4.82
CA ILE A 198 -23.56 -1.26 5.76
C ILE A 198 -22.41 -0.34 5.34
N LEU A 199 -21.24 -0.89 5.01
CA LEU A 199 -20.11 -0.10 4.51
C LEU A 199 -20.46 0.64 3.22
N GLN A 200 -21.15 -0.01 2.28
CA GLN A 200 -21.58 0.61 1.03
C GLN A 200 -22.57 1.76 1.26
N LYS A 201 -23.46 1.64 2.26
CA LYS A 201 -24.39 2.72 2.63
C LYS A 201 -23.66 3.91 3.27
N ASN A 202 -22.67 3.66 4.12
CA ASN A 202 -21.92 4.72 4.82
C ASN A 202 -20.82 5.34 3.95
N PHE A 203 -20.26 4.58 3.01
CA PHE A 203 -19.09 4.94 2.20
C PHE A 203 -19.29 4.62 0.71
N PRO A 204 -20.34 5.13 0.05
CA PRO A 204 -20.78 4.64 -1.26
C PRO A 204 -19.76 4.78 -2.39
N SER A 205 -18.97 5.85 -2.40
CA SER A 205 -17.91 6.10 -3.39
C SER A 205 -16.50 5.81 -2.85
N LYS A 206 -16.42 5.24 -1.64
CA LYS A 206 -15.18 5.05 -0.88
C LYS A 206 -14.95 3.59 -0.49
N LEU A 207 -15.91 2.71 -0.67
CA LEU A 207 -15.71 1.27 -0.55
C LEU A 207 -15.03 0.74 -1.82
N TYR A 208 -13.87 0.12 -1.67
CA TYR A 208 -13.20 -0.57 -2.78
C TYR A 208 -14.06 -1.73 -3.29
N LYS A 209 -14.10 -1.89 -4.62
CA LYS A 209 -14.82 -3.00 -5.25
C LYS A 209 -14.13 -4.31 -4.95
N SER A 210 -12.80 -4.31 -5.04
CA SER A 210 -11.91 -5.40 -4.64
C SER A 210 -11.99 -5.67 -3.14
N TYR A 211 -11.74 -6.92 -2.77
CA TYR A 211 -11.70 -7.39 -1.40
C TYR A 211 -10.72 -8.55 -1.30
N ILE A 212 -10.22 -8.81 -0.09
CA ILE A 212 -9.29 -9.90 0.18
C ILE A 212 -10.05 -11.04 0.82
N ARG A 213 -10.07 -12.21 0.16
CA ARG A 213 -10.71 -13.41 0.71
C ARG A 213 -9.89 -14.04 1.83
N MET A 214 -10.53 -14.86 2.66
CA MET A 214 -9.81 -15.74 3.59
C MET A 214 -8.85 -16.66 2.81
N ASN A 215 -7.56 -16.60 3.13
CA ASN A 215 -6.54 -17.40 2.47
C ASN A 215 -5.45 -17.82 3.46
N VAL A 216 -5.18 -19.12 3.56
CA VAL A 216 -4.16 -19.69 4.46
C VAL A 216 -2.76 -19.24 4.07
N ALA A 217 -2.47 -19.13 2.78
CA ALA A 217 -1.17 -18.72 2.27
C ALA A 217 -0.77 -17.31 2.72
N LEU A 218 -1.74 -16.42 3.01
CA LEU A 218 -1.44 -15.09 3.58
C LEU A 218 -0.90 -15.17 5.01
N LYS A 219 -1.39 -16.12 5.81
CA LYS A 219 -0.91 -16.36 7.17
C LYS A 219 0.48 -16.98 7.15
N GLU A 220 0.68 -17.98 6.29
CA GLU A 220 1.96 -18.65 6.10
C GLU A 220 3.04 -17.67 5.59
N ALA A 221 2.71 -16.86 4.58
CA ALA A 221 3.60 -15.82 4.07
C ALA A 221 4.07 -14.88 5.18
N SER A 222 3.13 -14.37 5.99
CA SER A 222 3.43 -13.52 7.15
C SER A 222 4.36 -14.19 8.15
N SER A 223 4.13 -15.46 8.47
CA SER A 223 4.96 -16.22 9.42
C SER A 223 6.39 -16.50 8.92
N LEU A 224 6.59 -16.46 7.60
CA LEU A 224 7.88 -16.72 6.96
C LEU A 224 8.62 -15.44 6.56
N GLY A 225 8.13 -14.26 6.96
CA GLY A 225 8.77 -12.99 6.59
C GLY A 225 8.73 -12.69 5.09
N LYS A 226 7.65 -13.11 4.44
CA LYS A 226 7.44 -12.98 2.99
C LYS A 226 6.10 -12.32 2.70
N SER A 227 6.07 -11.48 1.67
CA SER A 227 4.82 -11.08 1.03
C SER A 227 4.14 -12.26 0.33
N ILE A 228 2.86 -12.13 0.01
CA ILE A 228 2.12 -13.15 -0.73
C ILE A 228 2.71 -13.40 -2.12
N PHE A 229 3.32 -12.37 -2.70
CA PHE A 229 3.94 -12.45 -4.02
C PHE A 229 5.28 -13.20 -4.01
N GLU A 230 6.00 -13.17 -2.88
CA GLU A 230 7.21 -13.98 -2.68
C GLU A 230 6.89 -15.42 -2.27
N TYR A 231 5.82 -15.62 -1.48
CA TYR A 231 5.46 -16.93 -0.95
C TYR A 231 4.64 -17.78 -1.91
N ALA A 232 3.54 -17.21 -2.45
CA ALA A 232 2.58 -17.93 -3.28
C ALA A 232 2.00 -16.99 -4.37
N PRO A 233 2.79 -16.62 -5.39
CA PRO A 233 2.43 -15.62 -6.41
C PRO A 233 1.20 -15.98 -7.24
N THR A 234 0.88 -17.27 -7.38
CA THR A 234 -0.28 -17.75 -8.14
C THR A 234 -1.51 -18.00 -7.25
N SER A 235 -1.42 -17.69 -5.96
CA SER A 235 -2.52 -17.90 -5.01
C SER A 235 -3.66 -16.90 -5.23
N ALA A 236 -4.86 -17.28 -4.77
CA ALA A 236 -6.00 -16.37 -4.75
C ALA A 236 -5.72 -15.09 -3.92
N GLY A 237 -4.87 -15.16 -2.89
CA GLY A 237 -4.49 -13.99 -2.08
C GLY A 237 -3.61 -13.01 -2.86
N ALA A 238 -2.67 -13.52 -3.66
CA ALA A 238 -1.88 -12.68 -4.57
C ALA A 238 -2.77 -11.98 -5.61
N PHE A 239 -3.70 -12.72 -6.21
CA PHE A 239 -4.67 -12.16 -7.15
C PHE A 239 -5.56 -11.08 -6.51
N ASP A 240 -6.08 -11.32 -5.30
CA ASP A 240 -6.91 -10.34 -4.59
C ASP A 240 -6.16 -9.05 -4.26
N TYR A 241 -4.92 -9.17 -3.76
CA TYR A 241 -4.09 -8.01 -3.48
C TYR A 241 -3.68 -7.27 -4.75
N GLN A 242 -3.35 -7.98 -5.83
CA GLN A 242 -3.11 -7.34 -7.13
C GLN A 242 -4.30 -6.46 -7.53
N ASN A 243 -5.52 -7.01 -7.52
CA ASN A 243 -6.73 -6.25 -7.90
C ASN A 243 -6.95 -5.04 -6.98
N PHE A 244 -6.74 -5.22 -5.67
CA PHE A 244 -6.86 -4.13 -4.71
C PHE A 244 -5.84 -3.02 -4.97
N VAL A 245 -4.57 -3.36 -5.17
CA VAL A 245 -3.52 -2.36 -5.37
C VAL A 245 -3.69 -1.65 -6.72
N GLU A 246 -4.11 -2.37 -7.76
CA GLU A 246 -4.46 -1.76 -9.05
C GLU A 246 -5.64 -0.79 -8.93
N GLU A 247 -6.67 -1.11 -8.13
CA GLU A 247 -7.78 -0.19 -7.84
C GLU A 247 -7.32 1.01 -6.98
N PHE A 248 -6.50 0.76 -5.96
CA PHE A 248 -5.89 1.78 -5.09
C PHE A 248 -5.04 2.80 -5.86
N LEU A 249 -4.35 2.35 -6.92
CA LEU A 249 -3.42 3.16 -7.71
C LEU A 249 -4.09 4.20 -8.61
N ARG A 250 -5.35 3.99 -9.04
CA ARG A 250 -5.99 4.74 -10.14
C ARG A 250 -5.97 6.26 -9.97
N ASP A 251 -6.03 6.73 -8.74
CA ASP A 251 -6.16 8.16 -8.42
C ASP A 251 -4.82 8.86 -8.13
N PHE A 252 -3.69 8.14 -8.13
CA PHE A 252 -2.39 8.73 -7.81
C PHE A 252 -1.64 9.25 -9.04
N SER A 253 -1.03 10.44 -8.91
CA SER A 253 -0.23 11.06 -9.98
C SER A 253 0.92 10.18 -10.48
N PRO A 254 1.74 9.55 -9.59
CA PRO A 254 2.82 8.68 -10.03
C PRO A 254 2.34 7.54 -10.95
N ALA A 255 1.15 6.99 -10.70
CA ALA A 255 0.59 5.94 -11.54
C ALA A 255 0.16 6.46 -12.91
N ARG A 256 -0.40 7.67 -12.98
CA ARG A 256 -0.78 8.32 -14.24
C ARG A 256 0.45 8.69 -15.07
N GLU A 257 1.47 9.27 -14.44
CA GLU A 257 2.74 9.64 -15.09
C GLU A 257 3.45 8.41 -15.65
N LYS A 258 3.55 7.33 -14.87
CA LYS A 258 4.14 6.08 -15.31
C LYS A 258 3.38 5.43 -16.46
N LYS A 259 2.04 5.39 -16.38
CA LYS A 259 1.19 4.92 -17.47
C LYS A 259 1.43 5.72 -18.75
N GLN A 260 1.43 7.06 -18.65
CA GLN A 260 1.70 7.97 -19.77
C GLN A 260 3.11 7.84 -20.34
N HIS A 261 4.11 7.57 -19.50
CA HIS A 261 5.46 7.30 -19.98
C HIS A 261 5.48 6.04 -20.84
N TYR A 262 4.94 4.92 -20.35
CA TYR A 262 4.95 3.68 -21.13
C TYR A 262 4.04 3.72 -22.34
N ASP A 263 2.93 4.46 -22.27
CA ASP A 263 2.15 4.77 -23.46
C ASP A 263 3.05 5.46 -24.50
N ARG A 264 3.74 6.55 -24.15
CA ARG A 264 4.62 7.26 -25.09
C ARG A 264 5.78 6.39 -25.58
N PHE A 265 6.47 5.71 -24.67
CA PHE A 265 7.62 4.86 -24.97
C PHE A 265 7.24 3.72 -25.93
N PHE A 266 6.11 3.05 -25.67
CA PHE A 266 5.61 2.00 -26.56
C PHE A 266 5.42 2.49 -28.00
N HIS A 267 4.86 3.69 -28.20
CA HIS A 267 4.65 4.25 -29.54
C HIS A 267 5.95 4.68 -30.24
N GLN A 268 7.06 4.82 -29.51
CA GLN A 268 8.38 5.11 -30.07
C GLN A 268 9.14 3.85 -30.53
N LEU A 269 8.76 2.67 -30.02
CA LEU A 269 9.36 1.39 -30.43
C LEU A 269 9.06 1.07 -31.89
N LYS A 270 9.89 0.22 -32.52
CA LYS A 270 9.63 -0.26 -33.88
C LYS A 270 8.38 -1.13 -33.90
N LYS A 271 7.65 -1.17 -35.03
CA LYS A 271 6.42 -1.98 -35.16
C LYS A 271 6.60 -3.44 -34.75
N GLU A 272 7.70 -4.06 -35.15
CA GLU A 272 8.01 -5.46 -34.80
C GLU A 272 8.16 -5.68 -33.29
N GLU A 273 8.72 -4.70 -32.56
CA GLU A 273 8.86 -4.76 -31.11
C GLU A 273 7.51 -4.55 -30.41
N GLN A 274 6.72 -3.59 -30.92
CA GLN A 274 5.36 -3.35 -30.45
C GLN A 274 4.51 -4.62 -30.56
N GLU A 275 4.56 -5.31 -31.71
CA GLU A 275 3.84 -6.55 -31.95
C GLU A 275 4.26 -7.67 -30.99
N LYS A 276 5.58 -7.86 -30.78
CA LYS A 276 6.09 -8.86 -29.82
C LYS A 276 5.60 -8.60 -28.40
N ILE A 277 5.64 -7.33 -27.96
CA ILE A 277 5.19 -6.95 -26.61
C ILE A 277 3.69 -7.16 -26.47
N LEU A 278 2.89 -6.75 -27.47
CA LEU A 278 1.44 -6.97 -27.44
C LEU A 278 1.06 -8.45 -27.48
N LEU A 279 1.79 -9.27 -28.23
CA LEU A 279 1.57 -10.71 -28.27
C LEU A 279 1.79 -11.34 -26.88
N LYS A 280 2.89 -10.96 -26.23
CA LYS A 280 3.21 -11.42 -24.87
C LYS A 280 2.21 -10.86 -23.84
N ALA A 281 1.77 -9.62 -23.99
CA ALA A 281 0.74 -9.02 -23.12
C ALA A 281 -0.59 -9.75 -23.24
N LYS A 282 -1.03 -10.05 -24.47
CA LYS A 282 -2.23 -10.85 -24.72
C LYS A 282 -2.11 -12.23 -24.10
N ALA A 283 -0.97 -12.90 -24.24
CA ALA A 283 -0.73 -14.22 -23.67
C ALA A 283 -0.84 -14.25 -22.13
N ASN A 284 -0.56 -13.13 -21.45
CA ASN A 284 -0.72 -13.01 -19.99
C ASN A 284 -2.17 -12.78 -19.54
N LEU A 285 -3.07 -12.37 -20.43
CA LEU A 285 -4.49 -12.16 -20.10
C LEU A 285 -5.22 -13.49 -19.95
N SER A 286 -6.32 -13.50 -19.19
CA SER A 286 -7.16 -14.70 -19.09
C SER A 286 -7.82 -15.02 -20.43
N GLN A 287 -8.11 -16.30 -20.67
CA GLN A 287 -8.71 -16.75 -21.93
C GLN A 287 -10.08 -16.11 -22.21
N TYR A 288 -10.81 -15.72 -21.16
CA TYR A 288 -12.04 -14.93 -21.27
C TYR A 288 -11.79 -13.55 -21.90
N ILE A 289 -10.74 -12.85 -21.45
CA ILE A 289 -10.38 -11.52 -21.96
C ILE A 289 -9.79 -11.65 -23.37
N GLN A 290 -8.94 -12.65 -23.61
CA GLN A 290 -8.35 -12.93 -24.92
C GLN A 290 -9.42 -13.11 -26.01
N ASN A 291 -10.41 -13.98 -25.77
CA ASN A 291 -11.47 -14.26 -26.73
C ASN A 291 -12.33 -13.03 -27.07
N ARG A 292 -12.51 -12.10 -26.12
CA ARG A 292 -13.30 -10.88 -26.33
C ARG A 292 -12.49 -9.73 -26.94
N LEU A 293 -11.16 -9.75 -26.80
CA LEU A 293 -10.26 -8.83 -27.50
C LEU A 293 -10.17 -9.10 -29.01
N GLU A 294 -10.45 -10.33 -29.43
CA GLU A 294 -10.45 -10.74 -30.85
C GLU A 294 -11.80 -10.53 -31.54
N GLY A 295 -12.86 -10.25 -30.79
CA GLY A 295 -14.19 -9.91 -31.32
C GLY A 295 -14.34 -8.43 -31.71
N GLU A 296 -15.42 -8.09 -32.43
CA GLU A 296 -15.72 -6.71 -32.86
C GLU A 296 -16.18 -5.77 -31.72
N GLU A 297 -16.34 -6.28 -30.49
CA GLU A 297 -16.69 -5.47 -29.32
C GLU A 297 -15.46 -4.72 -28.79
N ASN A 298 -15.28 -3.49 -29.28
CA ASN A 298 -14.22 -2.56 -28.87
C ASN A 298 -14.48 -1.99 -27.46
N GLU A 299 -14.52 -2.85 -26.44
CA GLU A 299 -14.84 -2.45 -25.07
C GLU A 299 -13.65 -1.68 -24.43
N PRO A 300 -13.85 -0.45 -23.94
CA PRO A 300 -12.78 0.35 -23.32
C PRO A 300 -12.05 -0.37 -22.18
N VAL A 301 -12.78 -1.21 -21.43
CA VAL A 301 -12.26 -1.99 -20.31
C VAL A 301 -11.26 -3.06 -20.77
N LEU A 302 -11.53 -3.73 -21.89
CA LEU A 302 -10.65 -4.76 -22.45
C LEU A 302 -9.35 -4.16 -22.97
N ARG A 303 -9.42 -2.98 -23.61
CA ARG A 303 -8.23 -2.22 -24.02
C ARG A 303 -7.38 -1.82 -22.82
N GLU A 304 -8.01 -1.42 -21.72
CA GLU A 304 -7.29 -1.03 -20.51
C GLU A 304 -6.55 -2.21 -19.87
N ALA A 305 -7.15 -3.41 -19.84
CA ALA A 305 -6.48 -4.62 -19.38
C ALA A 305 -5.23 -4.95 -20.23
N LEU A 306 -5.34 -4.85 -21.56
CA LEU A 306 -4.20 -5.05 -22.46
C LEU A 306 -3.10 -4.00 -22.28
N ILE A 307 -3.48 -2.73 -22.07
CA ILE A 307 -2.53 -1.63 -21.77
C ILE A 307 -1.78 -1.89 -20.46
N ILE A 308 -2.47 -2.39 -19.43
CA ILE A 308 -1.84 -2.73 -18.14
C ILE A 308 -0.80 -3.84 -18.33
N GLU A 309 -1.16 -4.95 -18.99
CA GLU A 309 -0.22 -6.05 -19.21
C GLU A 309 0.95 -5.66 -20.14
N ARG A 310 0.67 -4.87 -21.17
CA ARG A 310 1.72 -4.28 -22.02
C ARG A 310 2.69 -3.42 -21.21
N ASN A 311 2.18 -2.57 -20.32
CA ASN A 311 3.01 -1.74 -19.46
C ASN A 311 3.81 -2.55 -18.45
N LYS A 312 3.27 -3.66 -17.92
CA LYS A 312 4.03 -4.60 -17.08
C LYS A 312 5.22 -5.21 -17.83
N ILE A 313 5.03 -5.59 -19.10
CA ILE A 313 6.12 -6.13 -19.93
C ILE A 313 7.15 -5.05 -20.24
N LEU A 314 6.70 -3.84 -20.59
CA LEU A 314 7.60 -2.71 -20.83
C LEU A 314 8.41 -2.36 -19.59
N GLU A 315 7.84 -2.38 -18.39
CA GLU A 315 8.58 -2.17 -17.14
C GLU A 315 9.68 -3.21 -16.94
N GLN A 316 9.40 -4.48 -17.26
CA GLN A 316 10.40 -5.55 -17.11
C GLN A 316 11.57 -5.41 -18.09
N LEU A 317 11.29 -4.97 -19.32
CA LEU A 317 12.31 -4.80 -20.35
C LEU A 317 13.05 -3.46 -20.23
N TYR A 318 12.32 -2.41 -19.85
CA TYR A 318 12.73 -1.02 -19.85
C TYR A 318 12.25 -0.34 -18.56
N PRO A 319 12.89 -0.58 -17.42
CA PRO A 319 12.43 -0.05 -16.13
C PRO A 319 12.32 1.48 -16.15
N TYR A 320 11.19 2.01 -15.70
CA TYR A 320 10.76 3.40 -15.91
C TYR A 320 11.81 4.41 -15.46
N ARG A 321 12.58 4.06 -14.43
CA ARG A 321 13.53 4.96 -13.79
C ARG A 321 14.85 5.11 -14.52
N LEU A 322 15.32 4.08 -15.21
CA LEU A 322 16.53 4.18 -16.02
C LEU A 322 16.29 5.20 -17.15
N TYR A 323 15.13 5.08 -17.79
CA TYR A 323 14.75 5.97 -18.90
C TYR A 323 14.21 7.33 -18.48
N SER A 324 13.64 7.49 -17.27
CA SER A 324 13.14 8.80 -16.80
C SER A 324 14.21 9.68 -16.13
N THR A 325 15.37 9.13 -15.76
CA THR A 325 16.51 9.89 -15.21
C THR A 325 17.56 10.25 -16.26
N GLY A 326 17.42 9.78 -17.50
CA GLY A 326 18.40 9.96 -18.57
C GLY A 326 19.61 9.04 -18.47
N GLU A 327 19.56 8.00 -17.62
CA GLU A 327 20.55 6.94 -17.61
C GLU A 327 20.22 5.93 -18.72
N ASP A 328 20.76 6.17 -19.91
CA ASP A 328 20.71 5.21 -21.01
C ASP A 328 21.43 3.91 -20.60
N VAL A 329 20.67 2.82 -20.48
CA VAL A 329 21.24 1.48 -20.32
C VAL A 329 21.58 0.93 -21.70
N LYS A 330 22.89 0.75 -21.92
CA LYS A 330 23.48 0.16 -23.12
C LYS A 330 23.05 -1.29 -23.38
#